data_AF-A0A2I0VIZ8-F1
#
_entry.id   AF-A0A2I0VIZ8-F1
#
_cell.length_a   1.000
_cell.length_b   1.000
_cell.length_c   1.000
_cell.angle_alpha   90.00
_cell.angle_beta   90.00
_cell.angle_gamma   90.00
#
_symmetry.space_group_name_H-M   'P 1'
#
loop_
_entity.id
_entity.type
_entity.pdbx_description
1 polymer ?
#
loop_
_entity_poly.entity_id
_entity_poly.type
_entity_poly.pdbx_seq_one_letter_code
_entity_poly.pdbx_strand_id
1 'polypeptide(L)'
;MSRGAREPHDCFDQPTPWVLHVGMVITVEPGCYFIDALLNPALEHPNLSKFLKKEELDRFKNFGGVRIESDVVVTSNGSRNLTNVPRQTWEIEAVMAGEPWPLKQKQLPNGLA
;
A
#
# COMPACT_ATOMS: atom_id res chain seq x y z
N MET A 1 -10.39 19.44 -43.39
CA MET A 1 -9.29 18.92 -42.54
C MET A 1 -9.91 17.95 -41.55
N SER A 2 -9.91 16.66 -41.89
CA SER A 2 -10.40 15.59 -41.03
C SER A 2 -9.48 15.46 -39.82
N ARG A 3 -10.05 15.53 -38.61
CA ARG A 3 -9.31 15.14 -37.40
C ARG A 3 -9.05 13.64 -37.52
N GLY A 4 -7.79 13.24 -37.64
CA GLY A 4 -7.38 11.83 -37.63
C GLY A 4 -7.85 11.15 -36.36
N ALA A 5 -8.20 9.87 -36.46
CA ALA A 5 -8.49 9.04 -35.30
C ALA A 5 -7.33 9.13 -34.31
N ARG A 6 -7.62 9.50 -33.06
CA ARG A 6 -6.61 9.54 -31.99
C ARG A 6 -6.16 8.11 -31.71
N GLU A 7 -4.86 7.89 -31.74
CA GLU A 7 -4.21 6.63 -31.34
C GLU A 7 -4.64 6.22 -29.91
N PRO A 8 -4.81 4.93 -29.62
CA PRO A 8 -5.38 4.42 -28.37
C PRO A 8 -4.45 4.53 -27.15
N HIS A 9 -3.42 5.38 -27.19
CA HIS A 9 -2.40 5.47 -26.14
C HIS A 9 -2.70 6.52 -25.06
N ASP A 10 -3.80 7.28 -25.19
CA ASP A 10 -4.13 8.35 -24.26
C ASP A 10 -4.81 7.76 -23.01
N CYS A 11 -4.01 7.49 -21.99
CA CYS A 11 -4.41 6.84 -20.74
C CYS A 11 -5.29 7.71 -19.82
N PHE A 12 -5.62 8.94 -20.22
CA PHE A 12 -6.32 9.90 -19.36
C PHE A 12 -7.79 10.15 -19.72
N ASP A 13 -8.32 9.55 -20.79
CA ASP A 13 -9.64 9.89 -21.35
C ASP A 13 -10.76 8.84 -21.16
N GLN A 14 -10.63 7.83 -20.27
CA GLN A 14 -11.70 6.82 -20.07
C GLN A 14 -12.25 6.71 -18.63
N PRO A 15 -13.56 6.47 -18.46
CA PRO A 15 -14.19 6.25 -17.15
C PRO A 15 -14.17 4.75 -16.77
N THR A 16 -13.86 4.43 -15.49
CA THR A 16 -13.87 3.08 -14.83
C THR A 16 -12.58 2.23 -14.95
N PRO A 17 -12.30 1.28 -14.02
CA PRO A 17 -10.93 0.92 -13.67
C PRO A 17 -10.25 0.08 -14.75
N TRP A 18 -9.05 0.52 -15.13
CA TRP A 18 -8.24 -0.07 -16.18
C TRP A 18 -7.83 -1.51 -15.86
N VAL A 19 -7.92 -2.39 -16.87
CA VAL A 19 -7.29 -3.70 -16.82
C VAL A 19 -5.78 -3.50 -16.94
N LEU A 20 -5.00 -4.22 -16.13
CA LEU A 20 -3.54 -4.15 -16.17
C LEU A 20 -3.00 -4.80 -17.44
N HIS A 21 -2.19 -4.07 -18.19
CA HIS A 21 -1.52 -4.53 -19.41
C HIS A 21 -0.01 -4.67 -19.19
N VAL A 22 0.61 -5.64 -19.87
CA VAL A 22 2.07 -5.87 -19.84
C VAL A 22 2.81 -4.58 -20.18
N GLY A 23 3.81 -4.24 -19.38
CA GLY A 23 4.61 -3.03 -19.53
C GLY A 23 4.09 -1.82 -18.75
N MET A 24 2.87 -1.86 -18.20
CA MET A 24 2.43 -0.84 -17.24
C MET A 24 3.31 -0.85 -15.99
N VAL A 25 3.60 0.33 -15.48
CA VAL A 25 4.25 0.54 -14.18
C VAL A 25 3.24 1.22 -13.26
N ILE A 26 3.00 0.62 -12.10
CA ILE A 26 2.01 1.08 -11.12
C ILE A 26 2.60 1.05 -9.71
N THR A 27 1.99 1.80 -8.80
CA THR A 27 2.25 1.70 -7.36
C THR A 27 1.34 0.65 -6.72
N VAL A 28 1.87 -0.11 -5.78
CA VAL A 28 1.11 -0.97 -4.87
C VAL A 28 1.32 -0.42 -3.46
N GLU A 29 0.32 0.32 -2.96
CA GLU A 29 0.48 1.20 -1.80
C GLU A 29 -0.63 1.08 -0.73
N PRO A 30 -0.96 -0.13 -0.23
CA PRO A 30 -1.94 -0.25 0.84
C PRO A 30 -1.53 0.57 2.07
N GLY A 31 -2.52 1.22 2.69
CA GLY A 31 -2.34 1.99 3.90
C GLY A 31 -3.51 1.86 4.88
N CYS A 32 -3.20 2.02 6.16
CA CYS A 32 -4.17 2.00 7.25
C CYS A 32 -3.92 3.21 8.16
N TYR A 33 -4.97 4.00 8.39
CA TYR A 33 -4.87 5.29 9.07
C TYR A 33 -6.02 5.45 10.07
N PHE A 34 -5.73 6.12 11.19
CA PHE A 34 -6.71 6.47 12.21
C PHE A 34 -6.98 7.98 12.12
N ILE A 35 -7.97 8.34 11.30
CA ILE A 35 -8.31 9.73 10.97
C ILE A 35 -9.61 10.12 11.66
N ASP A 36 -9.55 11.03 12.63
CA ASP A 36 -10.71 11.46 13.44
C ASP A 36 -11.88 11.96 12.58
N ALA A 37 -11.59 12.70 11.51
CA ALA A 37 -12.60 13.20 10.58
C ALA A 37 -13.42 12.09 9.88
N LEU A 38 -12.88 10.87 9.78
CA LEU A 38 -13.56 9.71 9.22
C LEU A 38 -14.14 8.79 10.32
N LEU A 39 -13.41 8.62 11.42
CA LEU A 39 -13.81 7.74 12.51
C LEU A 39 -14.98 8.30 13.32
N ASN A 40 -15.03 9.62 13.58
CA ASN A 40 -16.10 10.22 14.37
C ASN A 40 -17.48 10.03 13.70
N PRO A 41 -17.67 10.34 12.39
CA PRO A 41 -18.93 10.03 11.72
C PRO A 41 -19.25 8.54 11.68
N ALA A 42 -18.25 7.67 11.52
CA ALA A 42 -18.45 6.22 11.48
C ALA A 42 -18.92 5.66 12.84
N LEU A 43 -18.43 6.20 13.94
CA LEU A 43 -18.87 5.83 15.30
C LEU A 43 -20.30 6.28 15.60
N GLU A 44 -20.75 7.37 14.99
CA GLU A 44 -22.13 7.85 15.12
C GLU A 44 -23.09 7.13 14.16
N HIS A 45 -22.58 6.54 13.08
CA HIS A 45 -23.40 5.89 12.06
C HIS A 45 -23.86 4.48 12.48
N PRO A 46 -25.17 4.20 12.54
CA PRO A 46 -25.71 2.96 13.14
C PRO A 46 -25.29 1.67 12.43
N ASN A 47 -25.02 1.74 11.12
CA ASN A 47 -24.55 0.57 10.37
C ASN A 47 -23.04 0.33 10.47
N LEU A 48 -22.25 1.31 10.90
CA LEU A 48 -20.79 1.21 10.96
C LEU A 48 -20.30 1.04 12.39
N SER A 49 -20.90 1.77 13.34
CA SER A 49 -20.53 1.78 14.76
C SER A 49 -20.51 0.39 15.40
N LYS A 50 -21.39 -0.51 14.97
CA LYS A 50 -21.42 -1.91 15.43
C LYS A 50 -20.14 -2.71 15.16
N PHE A 51 -19.27 -2.23 14.27
CA PHE A 51 -17.97 -2.83 13.97
C PHE A 51 -16.80 -2.12 14.66
N LEU A 52 -17.05 -1.01 15.36
CA LEU A 52 -16.02 -0.13 15.91
C LEU A 52 -16.06 -0.16 17.44
N LYS A 53 -14.97 -0.62 18.06
CA LYS A 53 -14.79 -0.55 19.53
C LYS A 53 -14.08 0.74 19.89
N LYS A 54 -14.84 1.71 20.41
CA LYS A 54 -14.33 3.06 20.69
C LYS A 54 -13.14 3.04 21.64
N GLU A 55 -13.18 2.20 22.67
CA GLU A 55 -12.14 2.10 23.69
C GLU A 55 -10.80 1.63 23.08
N GLU A 56 -10.85 0.73 22.10
CA GLU A 56 -9.66 0.29 21.39
C GLU A 56 -9.16 1.36 20.42
N LEU A 57 -10.07 2.04 19.71
CA LEU A 57 -9.70 3.13 18.80
C LEU A 57 -9.02 4.29 19.51
N ASP A 58 -9.46 4.61 20.74
CA ASP A 58 -8.87 5.67 21.55
C ASP A 58 -7.37 5.44 21.82
N ARG A 59 -6.91 4.18 21.86
CA ARG A 59 -5.49 3.82 22.00
C ARG A 59 -4.66 4.19 20.77
N PHE A 60 -5.28 4.31 19.60
CA PHE A 60 -4.63 4.67 18.33
C PHE A 60 -4.82 6.15 17.97
N LYS A 61 -5.40 6.96 18.87
CA LYS A 61 -5.41 8.42 18.70
C LYS A 61 -3.98 8.94 18.59
N ASN A 62 -3.75 9.82 17.62
CA ASN A 62 -2.44 10.37 17.28
C ASN A 62 -1.40 9.36 16.77
N PHE A 63 -1.78 8.11 16.50
CA PHE A 63 -0.89 7.15 15.83
C PHE A 63 -0.58 7.59 14.40
N GLY A 64 -1.52 8.26 13.73
CA GLY A 64 -1.44 8.59 12.32
C GLY A 64 -1.82 7.40 11.46
N GLY A 65 -0.84 6.74 10.86
CA GLY A 65 -1.05 5.55 10.05
C GLY A 65 0.20 5.08 9.34
N VAL A 66 0.08 3.96 8.63
CA VAL A 66 1.17 3.31 7.90
C VAL A 66 0.75 3.11 6.45
N ARG A 67 1.70 3.31 5.53
CA ARG A 67 1.59 2.96 4.11
C ARG A 67 2.85 2.23 3.67
N ILE A 68 2.67 1.14 2.92
CA ILE A 68 3.77 0.36 2.36
C ILE A 68 3.63 0.38 0.84
N GLU A 69 4.50 1.12 0.17
CA GLU A 69 4.44 1.36 -1.28
C GLU A 69 5.55 0.61 -2.02
N SER A 70 5.21 0.02 -3.17
CA SER A 70 6.17 -0.54 -4.14
C SER A 70 5.84 -0.10 -5.55
N ASP A 71 6.87 0.14 -6.36
CA ASP A 71 6.76 0.25 -7.81
C ASP A 71 6.81 -1.13 -8.42
N VAL A 72 5.82 -1.49 -9.23
CA VAL A 72 5.77 -2.79 -9.92
C VAL A 72 5.54 -2.61 -11.40
N VAL A 73 6.23 -3.42 -12.21
CA VAL A 73 5.98 -3.54 -13.64
C VAL A 73 5.17 -4.80 -13.93
N VAL A 74 4.09 -4.68 -14.70
CA VAL A 74 3.24 -5.80 -15.11
C VAL A 74 3.97 -6.62 -16.18
N THR A 75 4.08 -7.93 -15.97
CA THR A 75 4.67 -8.91 -16.91
C THR A 75 3.56 -9.75 -17.55
N SER A 76 3.88 -10.54 -18.57
CA SER A 76 2.90 -11.40 -19.26
C SER A 76 2.24 -12.45 -18.36
N ASN A 77 2.82 -12.74 -17.20
CA ASN A 77 2.38 -13.78 -16.26
C ASN A 77 2.27 -13.28 -14.81
N GLY A 78 2.30 -11.97 -14.56
CA GLY A 78 2.27 -11.41 -13.21
C GLY A 78 2.85 -10.00 -13.14
N SER A 79 3.75 -9.78 -12.18
CA SER A 79 4.46 -8.51 -12.01
C SER A 79 5.87 -8.72 -11.48
N ARG A 80 6.72 -7.72 -11.67
CA ARG A 80 8.06 -7.64 -11.07
C ARG A 80 8.14 -6.39 -10.21
N ASN A 81 8.51 -6.58 -8.94
CA ASN A 81 8.75 -5.48 -8.01
C ASN A 81 10.09 -4.80 -8.34
N LEU A 82 10.08 -3.47 -8.43
CA LEU A 82 11.24 -2.62 -8.70
C LEU A 82 11.81 -2.00 -7.42
N THR A 83 11.02 -1.98 -6.34
CA THR A 83 11.43 -1.41 -5.04
C THR A 83 12.19 -2.44 -4.21
N ASN A 84 13.38 -2.06 -3.74
CA ASN A 84 14.26 -2.91 -2.94
C ASN A 84 14.59 -2.26 -1.58
N VAL A 85 13.71 -2.42 -0.61
CA VAL A 85 13.82 -1.87 0.76
C VAL A 85 13.40 -2.93 1.79
N PRO A 86 13.85 -2.84 3.05
CA PRO A 86 13.39 -3.75 4.12
C PRO A 86 11.87 -3.62 4.31
N ARG A 87 11.18 -4.75 4.56
CA ARG A 87 9.72 -4.80 4.69
C ARG A 87 9.25 -5.49 5.96
N GLN A 88 9.94 -6.54 6.38
CA GLN A 88 9.63 -7.24 7.62
C GLN A 88 10.04 -6.38 8.81
N THR A 89 9.32 -6.50 9.93
CA THR A 89 9.61 -5.71 11.14
C THR A 89 11.07 -5.85 11.58
N TRP A 90 11.60 -7.07 11.60
CA TRP A 90 13.00 -7.34 11.95
C TRP A 90 14.00 -6.79 10.94
N GLU A 91 13.65 -6.73 9.64
CA GLU A 91 14.53 -6.14 8.63
C GLU A 91 14.66 -4.64 8.86
N ILE A 92 13.53 -3.99 9.15
CA ILE A 92 13.48 -2.55 9.42
C ILE A 92 14.25 -2.25 10.70
N GLU A 93 14.00 -2.99 11.79
CA GLU A 93 14.70 -2.81 13.06
C GLU A 93 16.22 -2.99 12.92
N ALA A 94 16.67 -4.01 12.21
CA ALA A 94 18.11 -4.26 11.99
C ALA A 94 18.77 -3.13 11.19
N VAL A 95 18.16 -2.69 10.09
CA VAL A 95 18.69 -1.59 9.27
C VAL A 95 18.69 -0.28 10.07
N MET A 96 17.65 -0.01 10.86
CA MET A 96 17.60 1.15 11.76
C MET A 96 18.67 1.09 12.87
N ALA A 97 19.06 -0.11 13.30
CA ALA A 97 20.15 -0.33 14.25
C ALA A 97 21.56 -0.19 13.62
N GLY A 98 21.65 0.03 12.29
CA GLY A 98 22.89 0.27 11.57
C GLY A 98 23.40 -0.91 10.73
N GLU A 99 22.64 -2.00 10.61
CA GLU A 99 23.00 -3.11 9.73
C GLU A 99 22.88 -2.72 8.25
N PRO A 100 23.73 -3.26 7.36
CA PRO A 100 23.65 -2.96 5.93
C PRO A 100 22.44 -3.63 5.27
N TRP A 101 21.83 -2.95 4.29
CA TRP A 101 20.82 -3.54 3.42
C TRP A 101 21.42 -3.90 2.04
N PRO A 102 21.16 -5.11 1.49
CA PRO A 102 20.38 -6.21 2.05
C PRO A 102 21.08 -6.93 3.22
N LEU A 103 20.28 -7.48 4.15
CA LEU A 103 20.80 -8.27 5.26
C LEU A 103 21.48 -9.55 4.76
N LYS A 104 22.63 -9.90 5.34
CA LYS A 104 23.44 -11.06 4.93
C LYS A 104 22.85 -12.41 5.35
N GLN A 105 22.02 -12.43 6.40
CA GLN A 105 21.34 -13.63 6.89
C GLN A 105 19.89 -13.29 7.19
N LYS A 106 18.97 -14.17 6.75
CA LYS A 106 17.58 -14.16 7.19
C LYS A 106 17.52 -14.68 8.63
N GLN A 107 17.86 -13.83 9.60
CA GLN A 107 17.61 -14.17 11.00
C GLN A 107 16.11 -13.98 11.27
N LEU A 108 15.37 -15.09 11.28
CA LEU A 108 14.05 -15.13 11.93
C LEU A 108 14.31 -15.01 13.44
N PRO A 109 13.71 -14.05 14.17
CA PRO A 109 13.80 -14.06 15.61
C PRO A 109 13.09 -15.31 16.15
N ASN A 110 13.84 -16.17 16.84
CA ASN A 110 13.40 -17.24 17.74
C ASN A 110 12.04 -17.93 17.43
N GLY A 111 11.92 -18.55 16.25
CA GLY A 111 11.04 -19.71 16.09
C GLY A 111 9.55 -19.48 15.79
N LEU A 112 9.16 -18.36 15.20
CA LEU A 112 7.84 -18.28 14.55
C LEU A 112 7.98 -18.61 13.07
N ALA A 113 7.68 -19.87 12.73
CA ALA A 113 7.37 -20.34 11.38
C ALA A 113 5.86 -20.20 11.12
#